data_AF-A0AAU6UV37-F1
#
_entry.id   AF-A0AAU6UV37-F1
#
_cell.length_a   1.000
_cell.length_b   1.000
_cell.length_c   1.000
_cell.angle_alpha   90.00
_cell.angle_beta   90.00
_cell.angle_gamma   90.00
#
_symmetry.space_group_name_H-M   'P 1'
#
loop_
_entity.id
_entity.type
_entity.pdbx_description
1 polymer ?
#
loop_
_entity_poly.entity_id
_entity_poly.type
_entity_poly.pdbx_seq_one_letter_code
_entity_poly.pdbx_strand_id
1 'polypeptide(L)'
;MIDYIIVLKQGRVQTFRVIYGQLEVILFSGEKTLAVADFWYQFKQKIEYTIDETLALILVSDDSEFVLDPEINIAAQFVHAPQTLSWLVEDILFPAAKVQSYPTLNLAITESKPVQPVVTAQQDALLEESLPSSSLQAFYRKKTRNYQAR
;
A
#
# COMPACT_ATOMS: atom_id res chain seq x y z
N MET A 1 3.87 0.18 -22.43
CA MET A 1 3.37 1.17 -21.46
C MET A 1 2.93 0.44 -20.21
N ILE A 2 3.20 0.98 -19.03
CA ILE A 2 2.88 0.41 -17.72
C ILE A 2 2.24 1.53 -16.91
N ASP A 3 1.20 1.20 -16.14
CA ASP A 3 0.59 2.14 -15.21
C ASP A 3 1.33 2.07 -13.87
N TYR A 4 1.60 3.22 -13.26
CA TYR A 4 2.21 3.28 -11.94
C TYR A 4 1.28 3.96 -10.94
N ILE A 5 1.36 3.50 -9.70
CA ILE A 5 0.72 4.14 -8.56
C ILE A 5 1.80 4.53 -7.56
N ILE A 6 1.86 5.81 -7.23
CA ILE A 6 2.86 6.40 -6.34
C ILE A 6 2.13 6.89 -5.10
N VAL A 7 2.60 6.42 -3.94
CA VAL A 7 2.00 6.70 -2.65
C VAL A 7 2.98 7.48 -1.80
N LEU A 8 2.68 8.75 -1.50
CA LEU A 8 3.41 9.56 -0.54
C LEU A 8 2.65 9.55 0.79
N LYS A 9 3.32 9.12 1.86
CA LYS A 9 2.79 9.19 3.22
C LYS A 9 3.89 9.61 4.17
N GLN A 10 3.67 10.68 4.92
CA GLN A 10 4.61 11.17 5.95
C GLN A 10 6.04 11.34 5.41
N GLY A 11 6.19 11.92 4.22
CA GLY A 11 7.50 12.18 3.60
C GLY A 11 8.19 10.95 3.00
N ARG A 12 7.54 9.78 3.02
CA ARG A 12 8.03 8.54 2.41
C ARG A 12 7.20 8.16 1.19
N VAL A 13 7.87 7.92 0.07
CA VAL A 13 7.24 7.54 -1.19
C VAL A 13 7.41 6.05 -1.43
N GLN A 14 6.31 5.36 -1.69
CA GLN A 14 6.28 3.99 -2.19
C GLN A 14 5.76 3.99 -3.62
N THR A 15 6.30 3.13 -4.47
CA THR A 15 5.87 3.01 -5.86
C THR A 15 5.44 1.60 -6.19
N PHE A 16 4.35 1.51 -6.95
CA PHE A 16 3.82 0.27 -7.48
C PHE A 16 3.75 0.37 -8.99
N ARG A 17 4.07 -0.73 -9.66
CA ARG A 17 3.69 -0.95 -11.07
C ARG A 17 2.45 -1.83 -11.10
N VAL A 18 1.51 -1.51 -11.97
CA VAL A 18 0.30 -2.34 -12.16
C VAL A 18 0.60 -3.39 -13.23
N ILE A 19 0.57 -4.65 -12.84
CA ILE A 19 0.81 -5.78 -13.74
C ILE A 19 -0.32 -6.80 -13.55
N TYR A 20 -0.99 -7.16 -14.65
CA TYR A 20 -2.13 -8.09 -14.64
C TYR A 20 -3.22 -7.71 -13.61
N GLY A 21 -3.46 -6.41 -13.42
CA GLY A 21 -4.43 -5.91 -12.44
C GLY A 21 -4.00 -6.08 -10.99
N GLN A 22 -2.72 -6.27 -10.70
CA GLN A 22 -2.16 -6.36 -9.35
C GLN A 22 -1.08 -5.31 -9.13
N LEU A 23 -0.89 -4.92 -7.86
CA LEU A 23 0.16 -4.01 -7.46
C LEU A 23 1.45 -4.76 -7.16
N GLU A 24 2.49 -4.47 -7.93
CA GLU A 24 3.83 -4.92 -7.63
C GLU A 24 4.69 -3.77 -7.12
N VAL A 25 5.22 -3.92 -5.91
CA VAL A 25 6.09 -2.91 -5.27
C VAL A 25 7.41 -2.80 -6.04
N ILE A 26 7.80 -1.58 -6.39
CA ILE A 26 9.12 -1.28 -6.92
C ILE A 26 10.08 -1.05 -5.76
N LEU A 27 11.18 -1.81 -5.74
CA LEU A 27 12.25 -1.65 -4.76
C LEU A 27 13.35 -0.74 -5.29
N PHE A 28 13.71 0.26 -4.50
CA PHE A 28 14.82 1.17 -4.75
C PHE A 28 16.02 0.75 -3.90
N SER A 29 17.05 0.19 -4.55
CA SER A 29 18.22 -0.37 -3.84
C SER A 29 17.87 -1.36 -2.72
N GLY A 30 16.77 -2.12 -2.89
CA GLY A 30 16.25 -3.07 -1.90
C GLY A 30 15.24 -2.48 -0.91
N GLU A 31 15.08 -1.16 -0.85
CA GLU A 31 14.11 -0.50 0.01
C GLU A 31 12.75 -0.35 -0.69
N LYS A 32 11.67 -0.51 0.10
CA LYS A 32 10.29 -0.35 -0.39
C LYS A 32 9.87 1.12 -0.52
N THR A 33 10.53 2.01 0.20
CA THR A 33 10.18 3.42 0.25
C THR A 33 11.41 4.30 0.14
N LEU A 34 11.23 5.50 -0.41
CA LEU A 34 12.26 6.53 -0.52
C LEU A 34 11.84 7.79 0.21
N ALA A 35 12.80 8.66 0.52
CA ALA A 35 12.48 10.02 0.93
C ALA A 35 11.92 10.81 -0.27
N VAL A 36 10.93 11.67 -0.02
CA VAL A 36 10.29 12.47 -1.08
C VAL A 36 11.30 13.32 -1.89
N ALA A 37 12.34 13.83 -1.23
CA ALA A 37 13.35 14.69 -1.85
C ALA A 37 14.15 13.98 -2.96
N ASP A 38 14.40 12.68 -2.81
CA ASP A 38 15.21 11.90 -3.76
C ASP A 38 14.34 11.11 -4.75
N PHE A 39 13.02 11.12 -4.56
CA PHE A 39 12.11 10.19 -5.19
C PHE A 39 12.12 10.28 -6.72
N TRP A 40 11.88 11.45 -7.30
CA TRP A 40 11.72 11.58 -8.76
C TRP A 40 12.97 11.22 -9.54
N TYR A 41 14.15 11.60 -9.02
CA TYR A 41 15.43 11.21 -9.60
C TYR A 41 15.61 9.69 -9.61
N GLN A 42 15.42 9.06 -8.44
CA GLN A 42 15.55 7.61 -8.29
C GLN A 42 14.49 6.84 -9.09
N PHE A 43 13.26 7.35 -9.15
CA PHE A 43 12.17 6.78 -9.95
C PHE A 43 12.51 6.73 -11.42
N LYS A 44 12.92 7.86 -12.01
CA LYS A 44 13.34 7.93 -13.42
C LYS A 44 14.48 6.98 -13.73
N GLN A 45 15.49 6.90 -12.85
CA GLN A 45 16.58 5.93 -13.02
C GLN A 45 16.09 4.47 -12.93
N LYS A 46 15.21 4.18 -11.97
CA LYS A 46 14.75 2.82 -11.70
C LYS A 46 13.91 2.22 -12.83
N ILE A 47 13.13 3.05 -13.51
CA ILE A 47 12.32 2.62 -14.66
C ILE A 47 13.03 2.85 -16.00
N GLU A 48 14.30 3.28 -15.97
CA GLU A 48 15.10 3.62 -17.16
C GLU A 48 14.40 4.65 -18.06
N TYR A 49 13.73 5.63 -17.45
CA TYR A 49 12.90 6.60 -18.15
C TYR A 49 13.69 7.39 -19.19
N THR A 50 13.15 7.45 -20.40
CA THR A 50 13.65 8.27 -21.50
C THR A 50 12.65 9.34 -21.90
N ILE A 51 13.13 10.45 -22.49
CA ILE A 51 12.26 11.59 -22.84
C ILE A 51 11.21 11.23 -23.92
N ASP A 52 11.44 10.18 -24.69
CA ASP A 52 10.51 9.72 -25.74
C ASP A 52 9.42 8.79 -25.17
N GLU A 53 9.52 8.41 -23.89
CA GLU A 53 8.54 7.56 -23.23
C GLU A 53 7.43 8.37 -22.59
N THR A 54 6.25 7.76 -22.49
CA THR A 54 5.09 8.33 -21.82
C THR A 54 4.62 7.42 -20.70
N LEU A 55 4.24 8.01 -19.57
CA LEU A 55 3.82 7.30 -18.37
C LEU A 55 2.37 7.64 -18.02
N ALA A 56 1.67 6.64 -17.47
CA ALA A 56 0.38 6.85 -16.83
C ALA A 56 0.55 6.63 -15.32
N LEU A 57 0.16 7.62 -14.52
CA LEU A 57 0.49 7.73 -13.11
C LEU A 57 -0.75 8.04 -12.28
N ILE A 58 -0.88 7.40 -11.12
CA ILE A 58 -1.80 7.82 -10.07
C ILE A 58 -0.96 8.20 -8.85
N LEU A 59 -1.16 9.41 -8.34
CA LEU A 59 -0.53 9.91 -7.11
C LEU A 59 -1.54 9.83 -5.97
N VAL A 60 -1.14 9.23 -4.86
CA VAL A 60 -1.90 9.16 -3.61
C VAL A 60 -1.04 9.80 -2.52
N SER A 61 -1.44 10.95 -1.98
CA SER A 61 -0.56 11.79 -1.14
C SER A 61 -1.28 12.43 0.04
N ASP A 62 -0.66 12.47 1.23
CA ASP A 62 -1.07 13.37 2.33
C ASP A 62 -0.53 14.81 2.20
N ASP A 63 0.40 15.04 1.28
CA ASP A 63 1.03 16.35 1.02
C ASP A 63 0.46 16.99 -0.24
N SER A 64 0.04 18.27 -0.15
CA SER A 64 -0.43 19.05 -1.31
C SER A 64 0.68 19.55 -2.22
N GLU A 65 1.90 19.66 -1.69
CA GLU A 65 3.05 20.17 -2.44
C GLU A 65 3.69 19.06 -3.30
N PHE A 66 3.33 17.80 -3.05
CA PHE A 66 3.79 16.68 -3.87
C PHE A 66 3.03 16.63 -5.18
N VAL A 67 3.66 17.19 -6.21
CA VAL A 67 3.15 17.25 -7.58
C VAL A 67 3.99 16.38 -8.52
N LEU A 68 3.41 16.09 -9.68
CA LEU A 68 4.07 15.41 -10.78
C LEU A 68 5.36 16.15 -11.20
N ASP A 69 6.44 15.40 -11.40
CA ASP A 69 7.68 15.94 -11.96
C ASP A 69 7.47 16.45 -13.39
N PRO A 70 7.83 17.71 -13.71
CA PRO A 70 7.52 18.33 -15.00
C PRO A 70 8.30 17.71 -16.17
N GLU A 71 9.33 16.90 -15.92
CA GLU A 71 10.07 16.20 -16.98
C GLU A 71 9.39 14.90 -17.43
N ILE A 72 8.32 14.49 -16.74
CA ILE A 72 7.58 13.28 -17.09
C ILE A 72 6.52 13.61 -18.14
N ASN A 73 6.62 12.94 -19.28
CA ASN A 73 5.62 12.99 -20.33
C ASN A 73 4.46 12.06 -20.00
N ILE A 74 3.25 12.59 -20.06
CA ILE A 74 2.03 11.87 -19.70
C ILE A 74 1.44 11.15 -20.91
N ALA A 75 1.10 9.88 -20.71
CA ALA A 75 0.41 9.07 -21.71
C ALA A 75 -1.01 9.56 -21.95
N ALA A 76 -1.56 9.30 -23.14
CA ALA A 76 -2.92 9.68 -23.49
C ALA A 76 -4.01 8.94 -22.68
N GLN A 77 -3.70 7.72 -22.22
CA GLN A 77 -4.62 6.86 -21.48
C GLN A 77 -3.85 5.90 -20.56
N PHE A 78 -4.55 5.28 -19.62
CA PHE A 78 -4.02 4.15 -18.86
C PHE A 78 -4.11 2.84 -19.66
N VAL A 79 -3.27 1.86 -19.31
CA VAL A 79 -3.37 0.50 -19.84
C VAL A 79 -4.57 -0.23 -19.24
N HIS A 80 -4.78 -0.08 -17.93
CA HIS A 80 -5.84 -0.76 -17.19
C HIS A 80 -7.13 0.07 -17.16
N ALA A 81 -8.25 -0.63 -17.00
CA ALA A 81 -9.56 0.00 -16.95
C ALA A 81 -9.71 0.86 -15.67
N PRO A 82 -10.46 1.99 -15.73
CA PRO A 82 -10.75 2.84 -14.58
C PRO A 82 -11.22 2.09 -13.33
N GLN A 83 -12.07 1.08 -13.51
CA GLN A 83 -12.63 0.28 -12.42
C GLN A 83 -11.56 -0.54 -11.70
N THR A 84 -10.63 -1.15 -12.45
CA THR A 84 -9.51 -1.88 -11.87
C THR A 84 -8.60 -0.94 -11.09
N LEU A 85 -8.28 0.22 -11.66
CA LEU A 85 -7.46 1.23 -10.99
C LEU A 85 -8.13 1.77 -9.73
N SER A 86 -9.45 2.00 -9.76
CA SER A 86 -10.24 2.38 -8.59
C SER A 86 -10.05 1.40 -7.43
N TRP A 87 -10.24 0.09 -7.66
CA TRP A 87 -10.07 -0.91 -6.60
C TRP A 87 -8.65 -0.97 -6.06
N LEU A 88 -7.65 -0.89 -6.94
CA LEU A 88 -6.25 -0.88 -6.51
C LEU A 88 -5.90 0.35 -5.67
N VAL A 89 -6.47 1.50 -6.00
CA VAL A 89 -6.28 2.73 -5.23
C VAL A 89 -7.01 2.66 -3.89
N GLU A 90 -8.23 2.11 -3.85
CA GLU A 90 -8.99 1.90 -2.62
C GLU A 90 -8.21 1.02 -1.61
N ASP A 91 -7.55 -0.04 -2.08
CA ASP A 91 -6.77 -0.97 -1.24
C ASP A 91 -5.58 -0.30 -0.52
N ILE A 92 -5.04 0.78 -1.09
CA ILE A 92 -3.86 1.48 -0.56
C ILE A 92 -4.18 2.88 -0.04
N LEU A 93 -5.45 3.28 -0.07
CA LEU A 93 -5.90 4.58 0.39
C LEU A 93 -5.75 4.68 1.92
N PHE A 94 -5.48 5.88 2.41
CA PHE A 94 -5.37 6.16 3.83
C PHE A 94 -6.04 7.49 4.19
N PRO A 95 -6.36 7.73 5.49
CA PRO A 95 -7.03 8.95 5.90
C PRO A 95 -6.26 10.21 5.47
N ALA A 96 -6.99 11.21 4.99
CA ALA A 96 -6.45 12.47 4.45
C ALA A 96 -5.62 12.36 3.16
N ALA A 97 -5.53 11.18 2.54
CA ALA A 97 -4.91 11.05 1.23
C ALA A 97 -5.75 11.77 0.16
N LYS A 98 -5.07 12.54 -0.70
CA LYS A 98 -5.60 13.08 -1.95
C LYS A 98 -5.14 12.19 -3.09
N VAL A 99 -6.05 11.91 -4.03
CA VAL A 99 -5.75 11.13 -5.23
C VAL A 99 -5.76 12.03 -6.45
N GLN A 100 -4.71 11.94 -7.27
CA GLN A 100 -4.57 12.64 -8.54
C GLN A 100 -4.16 11.63 -9.61
N SER A 101 -4.69 11.77 -10.82
CA SER A 101 -4.42 10.86 -11.94
C SER A 101 -3.91 11.62 -13.16
N TYR A 102 -2.93 11.03 -13.84
CA TYR A 102 -2.28 11.56 -15.03
C TYR A 102 -2.17 10.43 -16.07
N PRO A 103 -2.94 10.43 -17.17
CA PRO A 103 -3.92 11.45 -17.55
C PRO A 103 -5.11 11.51 -16.59
N THR A 104 -5.87 12.61 -16.61
CA THR A 104 -7.01 12.79 -15.70
C THR A 104 -8.05 11.70 -15.90
N LEU A 105 -8.38 11.00 -14.82
CA LEU A 105 -9.32 9.89 -14.81
C LEU A 105 -10.25 10.03 -13.60
N ASN A 106 -11.55 9.87 -13.85
CA ASN A 106 -12.57 9.86 -12.80
C ASN A 106 -12.56 8.49 -12.12
N LEU A 107 -11.79 8.37 -11.05
CA LEU A 107 -11.79 7.18 -10.20
C LEU A 107 -13.03 7.23 -9.31
N ALA A 108 -13.86 6.19 -9.38
CA ALA A 108 -14.89 5.97 -8.38
C ALA A 108 -14.20 5.40 -7.14
N ILE A 109 -13.88 6.26 -6.18
CA ILE A 109 -13.26 5.89 -4.91
C ILE A 109 -14.32 6.07 -3.83
N THR A 110 -14.71 4.97 -3.22
CA THR A 110 -15.56 5.01 -2.03
C THR A 110 -14.64 5.32 -0.86
N GLU A 111 -14.80 6.48 -0.22
CA GLU A 111 -14.08 6.75 1.04
C GLU A 111 -14.44 5.64 2.03
N SER A 112 -13.51 4.70 2.24
CA SER A 112 -13.70 3.63 3.19
C SER A 112 -13.81 4.26 4.57
N LYS A 113 -15.02 4.25 5.12
CA LYS A 113 -15.32 4.63 6.50
C LYS A 113 -14.27 3.98 7.40
N PRO A 114 -13.65 4.68 8.36
CA PRO A 114 -12.66 4.09 9.23
C PRO A 114 -13.26 2.84 9.86
N VAL A 115 -12.70 1.67 9.52
CA VAL A 115 -13.03 0.42 10.20
C VAL A 115 -12.55 0.63 11.63
N GLN A 116 -13.49 0.94 12.52
CA GLN A 116 -13.20 0.93 13.94
C GLN A 116 -12.57 -0.43 14.25
N PRO A 117 -11.42 -0.48 14.96
CA PRO A 117 -10.92 -1.76 15.41
C PRO A 117 -12.05 -2.42 16.19
N VAL A 118 -12.47 -3.61 15.78
CA VAL A 118 -13.33 -4.46 16.59
C VAL A 118 -12.50 -4.79 17.82
N VAL A 119 -12.59 -3.96 18.84
CA VAL A 119 -12.12 -4.28 20.18
C VAL A 119 -13.03 -5.40 20.63
N THR A 120 -12.63 -6.64 20.35
CA THR A 120 -13.21 -7.79 21.01
C THR A 120 -12.69 -7.72 22.44
N ALA A 121 -13.36 -6.94 23.27
CA ALA A 121 -13.24 -7.02 24.71
C ALA A 121 -13.63 -8.46 25.07
N GLN A 122 -12.63 -9.32 25.24
CA GLN A 122 -12.83 -10.60 25.91
C GLN A 122 -13.15 -10.28 27.37
N GLN A 123 -14.45 -10.10 27.62
CA GLN A 123 -15.03 -10.27 28.94
C GLN A 123 -14.73 -11.69 29.40
N ASP A 124 -14.04 -11.80 30.53
CA ASP A 124 -14.03 -12.98 31.38
C ASP A 124 -15.47 -13.47 31.58
N ALA A 125 -15.81 -14.59 30.98
CA ALA A 125 -16.95 -15.40 31.36
C ALA A 125 -16.60 -16.87 31.13
N LEU A 126 -16.14 -17.48 32.24
CA LEU A 126 -16.18 -18.90 32.58
C LEU A 126 -17.03 -19.77 31.64
N LEU A 127 -16.38 -20.61 30.84
CA LEU A 127 -16.91 -21.90 30.41
C LEU A 127 -15.76 -22.91 30.40
N GLU A 128 -15.67 -23.66 31.50
CA GLU A 128 -15.00 -24.96 31.54
C GLU A 128 -15.69 -25.87 30.53
N GLU A 129 -15.04 -26.13 29.40
CA GLU A 129 -15.40 -27.29 28.58
C GLU A 129 -14.13 -28.00 28.13
N SER A 130 -14.07 -29.28 28.50
CA SER A 130 -12.93 -30.18 28.37
C SER A 130 -12.48 -30.32 26.92
N LEU A 131 -11.32 -29.75 26.57
CA LEU A 131 -10.67 -30.02 25.29
C LEU A 131 -9.73 -31.23 25.39
N PRO A 132 -9.71 -32.11 24.37
CA PRO A 132 -8.95 -33.35 24.38
C PRO A 132 -7.44 -33.11 24.37
N SER A 133 -6.73 -34.01 25.06
CA SER A 133 -5.31 -33.97 25.44
C SER A 133 -4.29 -34.07 24.30
N SER A 134 -4.60 -33.61 23.08
CA SER A 134 -3.63 -33.60 21.95
C SER A 134 -3.54 -32.26 21.21
N SER A 135 -4.04 -31.18 21.77
CA SER A 135 -3.81 -29.85 21.20
C SER A 135 -2.35 -29.42 21.40
N LEU A 136 -1.71 -28.99 20.31
CA LEU A 136 -0.36 -28.41 20.27
C LEU A 136 -0.21 -27.26 21.28
N GLN A 137 -1.29 -26.55 21.58
CA GLN A 137 -1.31 -25.45 22.55
C GLN A 137 -1.10 -25.95 23.99
N ALA A 138 -1.58 -27.15 24.34
CA ALA A 138 -1.34 -27.76 25.65
C ALA A 138 0.15 -28.14 25.85
N PHE A 139 0.84 -28.53 24.77
CA PHE A 139 2.26 -28.83 24.80
C PHE A 139 3.10 -27.59 25.15
N TYR A 140 2.82 -26.45 24.49
CA TYR A 140 3.56 -25.21 24.74
C TYR A 140 3.27 -24.64 26.15
N ARG A 141 2.03 -24.73 26.63
CA ARG A 141 1.68 -24.32 28.01
C ARG A 141 2.43 -25.11 29.08
N LYS A 142 2.66 -26.41 28.87
CA LYS A 142 3.38 -27.25 29.84
C LYS A 142 4.87 -26.93 29.88
N LYS A 143 5.48 -26.57 28.73
CA LYS A 143 6.91 -26.23 28.67
C LYS A 143 7.26 -24.88 29.31
N THR A 144 6.36 -23.90 29.27
CA THR A 144 6.64 -22.56 29.82
C THR A 144 6.35 -22.42 31.31
N ARG A 145 5.64 -23.38 31.93
CA ARG A 145 5.30 -23.35 33.36
C ARG A 145 6.51 -23.44 34.30
N ASN A 146 7.64 -23.96 33.82
CA ASN A 146 8.87 -24.10 34.61
C ASN A 146 9.84 -22.91 34.47
N TYR A 147 9.48 -21.87 33.71
CA TYR A 147 10.38 -20.73 33.43
C TYR A 147 10.24 -19.56 34.41
N GLN A 148 9.36 -19.64 35.41
CA GLN A 148 9.24 -18.65 36.48
C GLN A 148 9.37 -19.30 37.85
N ALA A 149 10.57 -19.78 38.16
CA ALA A 149 11.00 -20.03 39.53
C ALA A 149 12.53 -20.02 39.59
N ARG A 150 13.12 -18.83 39.49
CA ARG A 150 14.37 -18.45 40.16
C ARG A 150 14.47 -16.94 40.24
#